data_AF-A0A016VZB7-F1
#
_entry.id   AF-A0A016VZB7-F1
#
_cell.length_a   1.000
_cell.length_b   1.000
_cell.length_c   1.000
_cell.angle_alpha   90.00
_cell.angle_beta   90.00
_cell.angle_gamma   90.00
#
_symmetry.space_group_name_H-M   'P 1'
#
loop_
_entity.id
_entity.type
_entity.pdbx_description
1 polymer ?
#
loop_
_entity_poly.entity_id
_entity_poly.type
_entity_poly.pdbx_seq_one_letter_code
_entity_poly.pdbx_strand_id
1 'polypeptide(L)'
;MRNSNEEYEFPQKKHSRMPMVRVATNLPDKDVPANFEERLTDLLAESMNKPRNRIAIEVLAGQRITHGASRNPVAVIKVESIGALSADDNIRHTQKITQFCQDTLKLPKDKVCYSFFVPTRLCSVIVLKL
;
A
#
# COMPACT_ATOMS: atom_id res chain seq x y z
N MET A 1 5.27 7.37 44.41
CA MET A 1 5.15 6.12 43.64
C MET A 1 4.01 6.31 42.65
N ARG A 2 4.31 6.46 41.35
CA ARG A 2 3.29 6.63 40.30
C ARG A 2 2.87 5.23 39.85
N ASN A 3 1.57 4.94 39.92
CA ASN A 3 1.01 3.68 39.46
C ASN A 3 1.33 3.47 37.98
N SER A 4 1.93 2.33 37.67
CA SER A 4 2.52 1.97 36.38
C SER A 4 1.53 1.36 35.37
N ASN A 5 0.21 1.50 35.59
CA ASN A 5 -0.82 0.79 34.83
C ASN A 5 -1.92 1.69 34.25
N GLU A 6 -1.62 2.95 33.92
CA GLU A 6 -2.48 3.69 32.97
C GLU A 6 -2.04 3.35 31.55
N GLU A 7 -2.59 2.24 31.02
CA GLU A 7 -2.68 2.06 29.58
C GLU A 7 -3.47 3.24 29.03
N TYR A 8 -2.78 4.20 28.41
CA TYR A 8 -3.40 5.25 27.63
C TYR A 8 -4.11 4.59 26.43
N GLU A 9 -5.37 4.27 26.62
CA GLU A 9 -6.26 3.80 25.56
C GLU A 9 -6.53 5.01 24.66
N PHE A 10 -5.69 5.16 23.63
CA PHE A 10 -5.94 6.16 22.59
C PHE A 10 -7.34 5.90 22.04
N PRO A 11 -8.28 6.87 22.10
CA PRO A 11 -9.57 6.71 21.49
C PRO A 11 -9.31 6.37 20.03
N GLN A 12 -9.80 5.22 19.58
CA GLN A 12 -9.69 4.75 18.21
C GLN A 12 -10.48 5.73 17.32
N LYS A 13 -9.93 6.92 17.06
CA LYS A 13 -10.51 7.88 16.12
C LYS A 13 -10.57 7.15 14.79
N LYS A 14 -11.80 6.85 14.38
CA LYS A 14 -12.23 6.05 13.22
C LYS A 14 -11.54 6.41 11.89
N HIS A 15 -10.79 7.52 11.82
CA HIS A 15 -10.30 8.17 10.60
C HIS A 15 -8.82 8.58 10.59
N SER A 16 -7.97 8.04 11.47
CA SER A 16 -6.57 8.51 11.59
C SER A 16 -5.50 7.50 11.20
N ARG A 17 -5.62 6.77 10.09
CA ARG A 17 -4.62 5.73 9.78
C ARG A 17 -4.20 5.72 8.33
N MET A 18 -2.94 6.10 8.11
CA MET A 18 -2.30 6.52 6.86
C MET A 18 -1.81 5.31 6.06
N PRO A 19 -2.46 4.93 4.94
CA PRO A 19 -1.93 3.93 4.05
C PRO A 19 -0.78 4.53 3.25
N MET A 20 0.37 3.87 3.27
CA MET A 20 1.51 4.19 2.42
C MET A 20 1.72 3.01 1.51
N VAL A 21 1.59 3.23 0.21
CA VAL A 21 1.71 2.17 -0.79
C VAL A 21 2.86 2.50 -1.72
N ARG A 22 3.80 1.57 -1.83
CA ARG A 22 4.91 1.67 -2.78
C ARG A 22 4.76 0.62 -3.85
N VAL A 23 4.77 1.04 -5.11
CA VAL A 23 4.74 0.20 -6.30
C VAL A 23 6.07 0.32 -7.00
N ALA A 24 6.88 -0.74 -6.95
CA ALA A 24 8.13 -0.81 -7.71
C ALA A 24 7.94 -1.75 -8.90
N THR A 25 8.32 -1.32 -10.10
CA THR A 25 8.23 -2.14 -11.32
C THR A 25 9.48 -1.98 -12.19
N ASN A 26 9.79 -3.03 -12.96
CA ASN A 26 10.83 -2.99 -13.99
C ASN A 26 10.31 -2.46 -15.34
N LEU A 27 9.01 -2.22 -15.48
CA LEU A 27 8.46 -1.50 -16.63
C LEU A 27 9.04 -0.09 -16.68
N PRO A 28 9.36 0.44 -17.87
CA PRO A 28 9.83 1.82 -17.99
C PRO A 28 8.71 2.80 -17.64
N ASP A 29 9.08 3.98 -17.16
CA ASP A 29 8.14 5.00 -16.67
C ASP A 29 7.06 5.38 -17.70
N LYS A 30 7.44 5.47 -18.98
CA LYS A 30 6.53 5.72 -20.11
C LYS A 30 5.38 4.71 -20.25
N ASP A 31 5.53 3.50 -19.71
CA ASP A 31 4.51 2.45 -19.78
C ASP A 31 3.58 2.50 -18.55
N VAL A 32 3.90 3.32 -17.55
CA VAL A 32 3.02 3.61 -16.41
C VAL A 32 2.12 4.80 -16.78
N PRO A 33 0.79 4.66 -16.73
CA PRO A 33 -0.12 5.76 -17.04
C PRO A 33 0.05 6.94 -16.08
N ALA A 34 -0.04 8.18 -16.58
CA ALA A 34 0.11 9.39 -15.77
C ALA A 34 -0.97 9.57 -14.67
N ASN A 35 -2.09 8.84 -14.76
CA ASN A 35 -3.16 8.83 -13.76
C ASN A 35 -3.15 7.56 -12.89
N PHE A 36 -2.04 6.82 -12.87
CA PHE A 36 -1.92 5.55 -12.16
C PHE A 36 -2.12 5.73 -10.65
N GLU A 37 -1.44 6.70 -10.05
CA GLU A 37 -1.48 7.01 -8.62
C GLU A 37 -2.88 7.47 -8.22
N GLU A 38 -3.50 8.34 -9.02
CA GLU A 38 -4.84 8.85 -8.72
C GLU A 38 -5.88 7.72 -8.66
N ARG A 39 -5.85 6.83 -9.65
CA ARG A 39 -6.76 5.68 -9.73
C ARG A 39 -6.48 4.63 -8.65
N LEU A 40 -5.21 4.36 -8.36
CA LEU A 40 -4.83 3.45 -7.29
C LEU A 40 -5.25 4.02 -5.93
N THR A 41 -5.17 5.34 -5.75
CA THR A 41 -5.62 6.02 -4.53
C THR A 41 -7.13 5.83 -4.33
N ASP A 42 -7.95 6.01 -5.37
CA ASP A 42 -9.40 5.82 -5.27
C ASP A 42 -9.76 4.36 -4.95
N LEU A 43 -9.10 3.41 -5.61
CA LEU A 43 -9.29 1.99 -5.37
C LEU A 43 -8.97 1.61 -3.92
N LEU A 44 -7.85 2.12 -3.38
CA LEU A 44 -7.45 1.87 -1.99
C LEU A 44 -8.37 2.58 -1.00
N ALA A 45 -8.82 3.79 -1.29
CA ALA A 45 -9.76 4.53 -0.45
C ALA A 45 -11.05 3.75 -0.25
N GLU A 46 -11.63 3.23 -1.34
CA GLU A 46 -12.81 2.38 -1.31
C GLU A 46 -12.52 1.05 -0.61
N SER A 47 -11.45 0.37 -1.00
CA SER A 47 -11.17 -0.99 -0.52
C SER A 47 -10.82 -1.06 0.96
N MET A 48 -10.09 -0.06 1.47
CA MET A 48 -9.63 0.03 2.87
C MET A 48 -10.60 0.85 3.74
N ASN A 49 -11.65 1.42 3.14
CA ASN A 49 -12.60 2.35 3.79
C ASN A 49 -11.87 3.50 4.51
N LYS A 50 -10.95 4.15 3.78
CA LYS A 50 -10.09 5.23 4.29
C LYS A 50 -10.19 6.46 3.38
N PRO A 51 -10.11 7.68 3.95
CA PRO A 51 -10.24 8.88 3.15
C PRO A 51 -9.03 9.06 2.22
N ARG A 52 -9.30 9.49 0.99
CA ARG A 52 -8.32 9.75 -0.08
C ARG A 52 -7.11 10.56 0.40
N ASN A 53 -7.34 11.61 1.17
CA ASN A 53 -6.30 12.51 1.68
C ASN A 53 -5.33 11.90 2.72
N ARG A 54 -5.48 10.60 3.06
CA ARG A 54 -4.58 9.88 3.96
C ARG A 54 -3.75 8.82 3.26
N ILE A 55 -3.99 8.59 1.97
CA ILE A 55 -3.28 7.58 1.18
C ILE A 55 -2.13 8.26 0.47
N ALA A 56 -0.92 7.74 0.69
CA ALA A 56 0.28 8.12 -0.04
C ALA A 56 0.67 6.98 -0.99
N ILE A 57 1.06 7.34 -2.21
CA ILE A 57 1.50 6.39 -3.23
C ILE A 57 2.86 6.80 -3.76
N GLU A 58 3.77 5.85 -3.78
CA GLU A 58 5.08 5.97 -4.43
C GLU A 58 5.15 5.01 -5.61
N VAL A 59 5.48 5.52 -6.79
CA VAL A 59 5.74 4.69 -7.97
C VAL A 59 7.22 4.78 -8.33
N LEU A 60 7.86 3.62 -8.43
CA LEU A 60 9.23 3.50 -8.88
C LEU A 60 9.24 2.62 -10.13
N ALA A 61 9.20 3.27 -11.28
CA ALA A 61 9.35 2.62 -12.58
C ALA A 61 10.83 2.47 -12.97
N GLY A 62 11.09 1.67 -14.00
CA GLY A 62 12.42 1.43 -14.57
C GLY A 62 13.40 0.74 -13.61
N GLN A 63 12.90 0.11 -12.55
CA GLN A 63 13.75 -0.47 -11.51
C GLN A 63 14.37 -1.79 -11.95
N ARG A 64 15.57 -2.08 -11.44
CA ARG A 64 16.21 -3.39 -11.64
C ARG A 64 15.57 -4.43 -10.71
N ILE A 65 14.51 -5.07 -11.18
CA ILE A 65 13.78 -6.11 -10.44
C ILE A 65 13.86 -7.43 -11.19
N THR A 66 14.06 -8.52 -10.45
CA THR A 66 13.95 -9.89 -10.94
C THR A 66 13.02 -10.70 -10.05
N HIS A 67 12.19 -11.56 -10.63
CA HIS A 67 11.36 -12.51 -9.90
C HIS A 67 11.64 -13.92 -10.41
N GLY A 68 12.14 -14.79 -9.54
CA GLY A 68 12.65 -16.11 -9.94
C GLY A 68 13.81 -16.02 -10.92
N ALA A 69 14.74 -15.08 -10.70
CA ALA A 69 15.85 -14.72 -11.60
C ALA A 69 15.45 -14.28 -13.04
N SER A 70 14.16 -14.14 -13.33
CA SER A 70 13.66 -13.61 -14.60
C SER A 70 13.51 -12.09 -14.55
N ARG A 71 13.77 -11.44 -15.69
CA ARG A 71 13.57 -9.99 -15.92
C ARG A 71 12.24 -9.68 -16.62
N ASN A 72 11.33 -10.65 -16.71
CA ASN A 72 10.00 -10.41 -17.27
C ASN A 72 9.28 -9.28 -16.49
N PRO A 73 8.33 -8.56 -17.11
CA PRO A 73 7.57 -7.52 -16.45
C PRO A 73 7.00 -7.98 -15.10
N VAL A 74 7.28 -7.21 -14.05
CA VAL A 74 6.91 -7.53 -12.67
C VAL A 74 6.64 -6.27 -11.86
N ALA A 75 5.72 -6.35 -10.91
CA ALA A 75 5.50 -5.35 -9.88
C ALA A 75 5.70 -5.95 -8.48
N VAL A 76 6.40 -5.20 -7.62
CA VAL A 76 6.57 -5.50 -6.20
C VAL A 76 5.90 -4.38 -5.43
N ILE A 77 4.85 -4.71 -4.70
CA ILE A 77 3.98 -3.77 -4.01
C ILE A 77 4.13 -3.94 -2.51
N LYS A 78 4.40 -2.84 -1.82
CA LYS A 78 4.37 -2.76 -0.36
C LYS A 78 3.16 -1.95 0.05
N VAL A 79 2.38 -2.48 0.97
CA VAL A 79 1.21 -1.81 1.53
C VAL A 79 1.40 -1.71 3.04
N GLU A 80 1.59 -0.48 3.51
CA GLU A 80 1.75 -0.19 4.92
C GLU A 80 0.50 0.51 5.41
N SER A 81 -0.12 0.01 6.47
CA SER A 81 -1.33 0.61 6.99
C SER A 81 -1.57 0.23 8.43
N ILE A 82 -1.90 1.22 9.25
CA ILE A 82 -2.41 0.94 10.59
C ILE A 82 -3.88 0.49 10.42
N GLY A 83 -4.18 -0.77 10.76
CA GLY A 83 -5.51 -1.38 10.57
C GLY A 83 -5.88 -1.62 9.09
N ALA A 84 -7.04 -2.24 8.87
CA ALA A 84 -7.54 -2.65 7.54
C ALA A 84 -6.57 -3.57 6.77
N LEU A 85 -5.82 -4.42 7.48
CA LEU A 85 -4.89 -5.40 6.94
C LEU A 85 -5.06 -6.77 7.64
N SER A 86 -6.31 -7.15 7.95
CA SER A 86 -6.62 -8.51 8.37
C SER A 86 -6.37 -9.52 7.24
N ALA A 87 -6.42 -10.82 7.52
CA ALA A 87 -6.23 -11.85 6.47
C ALA A 87 -7.24 -11.68 5.31
N ASP A 88 -8.52 -11.48 5.64
CA ASP A 88 -9.58 -11.30 4.65
C ASP A 88 -9.46 -9.98 3.89
N ASP A 89 -9.03 -8.92 4.57
CA ASP A 89 -8.73 -7.63 3.93
C ASP A 89 -7.60 -7.78 2.92
N ASN A 90 -6.52 -8.47 3.30
CA ASN A 90 -5.36 -8.66 2.43
C ASN A 90 -5.74 -9.44 1.17
N ILE A 91 -6.60 -10.46 1.27
CA ILE A 91 -7.14 -11.19 0.10
C ILE A 91 -7.91 -10.23 -0.82
N ARG A 92 -8.83 -9.42 -0.25
CA ARG A 92 -9.63 -8.45 -1.00
C ARG A 92 -8.77 -7.39 -1.69
N HIS A 93 -7.81 -6.82 -0.97
CA HIS A 93 -6.86 -5.83 -1.51
C HIS A 93 -6.02 -6.42 -2.63
N THR A 94 -5.45 -7.61 -2.40
CA THR A 94 -4.62 -8.31 -3.39
C THR A 94 -5.40 -8.54 -4.67
N GLN A 95 -6.66 -8.99 -4.60
CA GLN A 95 -7.50 -9.18 -5.78
C GLN A 95 -7.72 -7.88 -6.55
N LYS A 96 -8.17 -6.81 -5.87
CA LYS A 96 -8.45 -5.52 -6.52
C LYS A 96 -7.19 -4.88 -7.13
N ILE A 97 -6.09 -4.85 -6.38
CA ILE A 97 -4.82 -4.26 -6.86
C ILE A 97 -4.24 -5.09 -8.00
N THR A 98 -4.34 -6.43 -7.94
CA THR A 98 -3.83 -7.26 -9.04
C THR A 98 -4.60 -7.00 -10.31
N GLN A 99 -5.94 -6.97 -10.25
CA GLN A 99 -6.77 -6.65 -11.41
C GLN A 99 -6.40 -5.26 -11.98
N PHE A 100 -6.23 -4.27 -11.11
CA PHE A 100 -5.79 -2.94 -11.52
C PHE A 100 -4.44 -2.96 -12.25
N CYS A 101 -3.45 -3.71 -11.75
CA CYS A 101 -2.15 -3.87 -12.41
C CYS A 101 -2.25 -4.63 -13.74
N GLN A 102 -3.14 -5.62 -13.86
CA GLN A 102 -3.41 -6.30 -15.14
C GLN A 102 -3.97 -5.31 -16.17
N ASP A 103 -4.90 -4.45 -15.75
CA ASP A 103 -5.57 -3.52 -16.65
C ASP A 103 -4.66 -2.37 -17.07
N THR A 104 -3.86 -1.84 -16.15
CA THR A 104 -3.04 -0.65 -16.36
C THR A 104 -1.63 -0.96 -16.87
N LEU A 105 -0.94 -1.90 -16.23
CA LEU A 105 0.45 -2.24 -16.50
C LEU A 105 0.62 -3.49 -17.39
N LYS A 106 -0.50 -4.14 -17.75
CA LYS A 106 -0.51 -5.36 -18.59
C LYS A 106 0.33 -6.50 -17.99
N LEU A 107 0.46 -6.51 -16.67
CA LEU A 107 1.16 -7.58 -15.95
C LEU A 107 0.27 -8.81 -15.84
N PRO A 108 0.80 -10.03 -15.93
CA PRO A 108 0.04 -11.22 -15.58
C PRO A 108 -0.10 -11.35 -14.06
N LYS A 109 -1.13 -12.08 -13.61
CA LYS A 109 -1.52 -12.19 -12.19
C LYS A 109 -0.39 -12.70 -11.28
N ASP A 110 0.44 -13.60 -11.78
CA ASP A 110 1.57 -14.23 -11.07
C ASP A 110 2.82 -13.31 -10.96
N LYS A 111 2.80 -12.15 -11.62
CA LYS A 111 3.91 -11.18 -11.61
C LYS A 111 3.61 -9.94 -10.77
N VAL A 112 2.64 -10.03 -9.86
CA VAL A 112 2.38 -8.99 -8.87
C VAL A 112 2.65 -9.57 -7.48
N CYS A 113 3.74 -9.13 -6.87
CA CYS A 113 4.17 -9.58 -5.55
C CYS A 113 3.78 -8.56 -4.48
N TYR A 114 3.37 -9.03 -3.30
CA TYR A 114 2.85 -8.19 -2.22
C TYR A 114 3.62 -8.36 -0.92
N SER A 115 3.74 -7.28 -0.17
CA SER A 115 4.13 -7.30 1.24
C SER A 115 3.21 -6.34 2.00
N PHE A 116 2.52 -6.86 3.01
CA PHE A 116 1.64 -6.07 3.88
C PHE A 116 2.34 -5.85 5.21
N PHE A 117 2.37 -4.60 5.66
CA PHE A 117 2.98 -4.22 6.93
C PHE A 117 2.01 -3.41 7.78
N VAL A 118 1.86 -3.82 9.03
CA VAL A 118 1.13 -3.05 10.05
C VAL A 118 2.17 -2.43 10.96
N PRO A 119 2.40 -1.10 10.90
CA PRO A 119 3.31 -0.46 11.84
C PRO A 119 2.78 -0.64 13.26
N THR A 120 3.52 -1.40 14.08
CA THR A 120 3.23 -1.56 15.51
C THR A 120 3.76 -0.33 16.29
N ARG A 121 3.20 -0.09 17.48
CA ARG A 121 3.33 1.14 18.28
C ARG A 121 4.76 1.64 18.60
N LEU A 122 5.82 0.88 18.28
CA LEU A 122 7.22 1.31 18.43
C LEU A 122 7.71 2.20 17.28
N CYS A 123 7.02 2.22 16.14
CA CYS A 123 7.36 3.04 14.99
C CYS A 123 6.44 4.27 14.95
N SER A 124 6.92 5.41 15.47
CA SER A 124 6.20 6.67 15.42
C SER A 124 6.14 7.20 13.98
N VAL A 125 5.10 6.84 13.21
CA VAL A 125 4.80 7.50 11.94
C VAL A 125 4.23 8.89 12.25
N ILE A 126 5.09 9.90 12.23
CA ILE A 126 4.72 11.30 12.46
C ILE A 126 4.42 11.95 11.11
N VAL A 127 3.16 12.29 10.86
CA VAL A 127 2.81 13.24 9.78
C VAL A 127 2.50 14.57 10.44
N LEU A 128 3.39 15.55 10.22
CA LEU A 128 3.17 16.93 10.62
C LEU A 128 1.92 17.46 9.91
N LYS A 129 0.88 17.79 10.68
CA LYS A 129 -0.11 18.77 10.23
C LYS A 129 0.59 20.14 10.29
N LEU A 130 1.08 20.62 9.16
CA LEU A 130 1.42 22.03 8.99
C LEU A 130 0.14 22.85 8.82
#